data_AF-A0AAV3R3L6-F1
#
_entry.id   AF-A0AAV3R3L6-F1
#
_cell.length_a   1.000
_cell.length_b   1.000
_cell.length_c   1.000
_cell.angle_alpha   90.00
_cell.angle_beta   90.00
_cell.angle_gamma   90.00
#
_symmetry.space_group_name_H-M   'P 1'
#
loop_
_entity.id
_entity.type
_entity.pdbx_description
1 polymer ?
#
loop_
_entity_poly.entity_id
_entity_poly.type
_entity_poly.pdbx_seq_one_letter_code
_entity_poly.pdbx_strand_id
1 'polypeptide(L)'
;MSDLLPISLCNIVSNIIGKVMTTRLRPMLMNIISENQSGFLPGRTISNNILTTHVVLHFTNDSKSVKNTNIAIKLDMSKTYVRVEWNFLENIMLELSFCR
;
A
#
# COMPACT_ATOMS: atom_id res chain seq x y z
N MET A 1 1.09 -25.09 -6.98
CA MET A 1 2.19 -25.05 -5.98
C MET A 1 2.94 -23.71 -5.97
N SER A 2 2.58 -22.77 -6.86
CA SER A 2 3.21 -21.45 -7.01
C SER A 2 2.56 -20.33 -6.19
N ASP A 3 1.44 -20.59 -5.51
CA ASP A 3 0.59 -19.55 -4.91
C ASP A 3 0.63 -19.51 -3.37
N LEU A 4 1.50 -20.31 -2.74
CA LEU A 4 1.72 -20.22 -1.30
C LEU A 4 2.57 -19.00 -0.97
N LEU A 5 2.03 -18.14 -0.10
CA LEU A 5 2.81 -17.14 0.60
C LEU A 5 3.45 -17.81 1.81
N PRO A 6 4.80 -17.83 1.92
CA PRO A 6 5.45 -18.36 3.10
C PRO A 6 5.13 -17.46 4.28
N ILE A 7 4.58 -18.05 5.35
CA ILE A 7 4.39 -17.35 6.62
C ILE A 7 5.66 -17.58 7.44
N SER A 8 6.33 -16.50 7.83
CA SER A 8 7.45 -16.58 8.77
C SER A 8 6.93 -16.45 10.20
N LEU A 9 7.22 -17.43 11.04
CA LEU A 9 6.96 -17.34 12.47
C LEU A 9 8.16 -16.66 13.14
N CYS A 10 8.06 -15.35 13.34
CA CYS A 10 9.12 -14.56 13.96
C CYS A 10 9.16 -14.78 15.48
N ASN A 11 10.36 -14.78 16.06
CA ASN A 11 10.55 -14.78 17.51
C ASN A 11 9.99 -13.46 18.12
N ILE A 12 9.64 -13.49 19.41
CA ILE A 12 9.12 -12.33 20.16
C ILE A 12 10.06 -11.12 20.03
N VAL A 13 11.38 -11.34 20.11
CA VAL A 13 12.38 -10.28 19.95
C VAL A 13 12.26 -9.60 18.58
N SER A 14 12.14 -10.37 17.50
CA SER A 14 11.96 -9.83 16.15
C SER A 14 10.62 -9.10 16.00
N ASN A 15 9.56 -9.56 16.66
CA ASN A 15 8.28 -8.86 16.69
C ASN A 15 8.37 -7.52 17.42
N ILE A 16 9.12 -7.45 18.53
CA ILE A 16 9.37 -6.19 19.25
C ILE A 16 10.15 -5.22 18.38
N ILE A 17 11.24 -5.67 17.75
CA ILE A 17 12.03 -4.83 16.83
C ILE A 17 11.16 -4.31 15.69
N GLY A 18 10.36 -5.18 15.05
CA GLY A 18 9.41 -4.77 14.01
C GLY A 18 8.38 -3.75 14.50
N LYS A 19 7.91 -3.89 15.74
CA LYS A 19 6.97 -2.92 16.34
C LYS A 19 7.61 -1.56 16.58
N VAL A 20 8.87 -1.53 17.05
CA VAL A 20 9.62 -0.28 17.24
C VAL A 20 9.85 0.41 15.89
N MET A 21 10.29 -0.33 14.87
CA MET A 21 10.54 0.19 13.52
C MET A 21 9.27 0.78 12.90
N THR A 22 8.16 0.05 12.95
CA THR A 22 6.86 0.52 12.41
C THR A 22 6.36 1.75 13.15
N THR A 23 6.57 1.83 14.47
CA THR A 23 6.17 3.00 15.27
C THR A 23 6.94 4.26 14.85
N ARG A 24 8.24 4.13 14.56
CA ARG A 24 9.08 5.24 14.08
C ARG A 24 8.77 5.65 12.63
N LEU A 25 8.46 4.69 11.75
CA LEU A 25 8.13 4.96 10.34
C LEU A 25 6.76 5.64 10.16
N ARG A 26 5.83 5.36 11.08
CA ARG A 26 4.44 5.79 11.00
C ARG A 26 4.22 7.28 10.69
N PRO A 27 4.84 8.25 11.40
CA PRO A 27 4.66 9.68 11.10
C PRO A 27 5.19 10.07 9.71
N MET A 28 6.31 9.50 9.28
CA MET A 28 6.88 9.77 7.95
C MET A 28 5.95 9.28 6.85
N LEU A 29 5.47 8.04 6.98
CA LEU A 29 4.55 7.43 6.02
C LEU A 29 3.21 8.17 5.90
N MET A 30 2.70 8.75 6.99
CA MET A 30 1.47 9.56 6.93
C MET A 30 1.60 10.79 6.04
N ASN A 31 2.80 11.38 5.95
CA ASN A 31 3.03 12.58 5.13
C ASN A 31 3.26 12.24 3.64
N ILE A 32 3.78 11.05 3.35
CA ILE A 32 4.15 10.63 1.98
C ILE A 32 2.96 9.95 1.30
N ILE A 33 2.19 9.16 2.05
CA ILE A 33 1.12 8.34 1.50
C ILE A 33 -0.14 9.18 1.27
N SER A 34 -0.51 9.32 0.00
CA SER A 34 -1.75 9.96 -0.45
C SER A 34 -2.97 9.44 0.33
N GLU A 35 -3.91 10.34 0.61
CA GLU A 35 -5.17 10.04 1.31
C GLU A 35 -5.98 8.91 0.65
N ASN A 36 -5.83 8.74 -0.66
CA ASN A 36 -6.51 7.71 -1.44
C ASN A 36 -6.04 6.28 -1.11
N GLN A 37 -4.86 6.12 -0.50
CA GLN A 37 -4.36 4.81 -0.09
C GLN A 37 -4.94 4.42 1.28
N SER A 38 -5.87 3.47 1.26
CA SER A 38 -6.69 3.15 2.44
C SER A 38 -6.14 2.04 3.35
N GLY A 39 -5.06 1.35 2.93
CA GLY A 39 -4.50 0.21 3.67
C GLY A 39 -3.25 0.55 4.48
N PHE A 40 -2.99 -0.26 5.52
CA PHE A 40 -1.74 -0.27 6.32
C PHE A 40 -1.41 1.00 7.13
N LEU A 41 -2.34 1.95 7.20
CA LEU A 41 -2.23 3.16 8.02
C LEU A 41 -3.35 3.17 9.07
N PRO A 42 -3.08 3.70 10.28
CA PRO A 42 -4.10 3.86 11.30
C PRO A 42 -5.20 4.83 10.86
N GLY A 43 -6.43 4.58 11.29
CA GLY A 43 -7.55 5.48 10.99
C GLY A 43 -7.99 5.48 9.52
N ARG A 44 -7.35 4.69 8.65
CA ARG A 44 -7.80 4.42 7.29
C ARG A 44 -8.42 3.03 7.23
N THR A 45 -9.63 2.95 6.69
CA THR A 45 -10.41 1.71 6.63
C THR A 45 -10.56 1.27 5.18
N ILE A 46 -10.56 -0.05 4.95
CA ILE A 46 -10.73 -0.65 3.62
C ILE A 46 -12.03 -0.22 2.93
N SER A 47 -13.07 0.11 3.70
CA SER A 47 -14.34 0.64 3.20
C SER A 47 -14.17 1.90 2.36
N ASN A 48 -13.17 2.73 2.65
CA ASN A 48 -12.89 3.94 1.87
C ASN A 48 -12.47 3.60 0.44
N ASN A 49 -11.66 2.54 0.26
CA ASN A 49 -11.24 2.07 -1.06
C ASN A 49 -12.41 1.49 -1.87
N ILE A 50 -13.33 0.79 -1.21
CA ILE A 50 -14.53 0.24 -1.85
C ILE A 50 -15.40 1.38 -2.37
N LEU A 51 -15.61 2.42 -1.56
CA LEU A 51 -16.37 3.59 -1.97
C LEU A 51 -15.71 4.30 -3.16
N THR A 52 -14.40 4.58 -3.09
CA THR A 52 -13.66 5.19 -4.20
C THR A 52 -13.76 4.35 -5.48
N THR A 53 -13.66 3.03 -5.38
CA THR A 53 -13.81 2.11 -6.53
C THR A 53 -15.21 2.20 -7.11
N HIS A 54 -16.25 2.22 -6.27
CA HIS A 54 -17.64 2.34 -6.72
C HIS A 54 -17.89 3.67 -7.43
N VAL A 55 -17.34 4.77 -6.91
CA VAL A 55 -17.39 6.10 -7.54
C VAL A 55 -16.72 6.07 -8.91
N VAL A 56 -15.51 5.53 -9.02
CA VAL A 56 -14.78 5.42 -10.29
C VAL A 56 -15.54 4.57 -11.33
N LEU A 57 -16.12 3.44 -10.91
CA LEU A 57 -16.93 2.59 -11.79
C LEU A 57 -18.21 3.28 -12.25
N HIS A 58 -18.89 3.98 -11.34
CA HIS A 58 -20.10 4.74 -11.66
C HIS A 58 -19.80 5.84 -12.69
N PHE A 59 -18.77 6.66 -12.47
CA PHE A 59 -18.33 7.68 -13.44
C PHE A 59 -17.90 7.10 -14.79
N THR A 60 -17.36 5.89 -14.79
CA THR A 60 -16.99 5.19 -16.01
C THR A 60 -18.22 4.70 -16.79
N ASN A 61 -19.26 4.23 -16.08
CA ASN A 61 -20.50 3.72 -16.68
C ASN A 61 -21.48 4.83 -17.12
N ASP A 62 -21.53 5.96 -16.42
CA ASP A 62 -22.44 7.07 -16.73
C ASP A 62 -21.99 7.95 -17.90
N SER A 63 -20.72 7.87 -18.30
CA SER A 63 -20.18 8.58 -19.47
C SER A 63 -20.64 7.93 -20.78
N LYS A 64 -21.93 8.06 -21.10
CA LYS A 64 -22.53 7.68 -22.39
C LYS A 64 -22.17 8.64 -23.53
N SER A 65 -21.31 9.64 -23.28
CA SER A 65 -20.90 10.62 -24.28
C SER A 65 -19.70 10.10 -25.07
N VAL A 66 -19.93 9.86 -26.36
CA VAL A 66 -19.04 9.29 -27.40
C VAL A 66 -17.67 9.98 -27.53
N LYS A 67 -17.40 11.08 -26.81
CA LYS A 67 -16.16 11.85 -26.91
C LYS A 67 -15.09 11.57 -25.84
N ASN A 68 -15.46 11.05 -24.66
CA ASN A 68 -14.50 10.73 -23.58
C ASN A 68 -14.75 9.33 -23.02
N THR A 69 -14.04 8.33 -23.55
CA THR A 69 -13.97 6.98 -22.97
C THR A 69 -13.18 7.03 -21.67
N ASN A 70 -13.85 6.92 -20.53
CA ASN A 70 -13.21 6.76 -19.23
C ASN A 70 -12.71 5.31 -19.11
N ILE A 71 -11.47 5.10 -18.67
CA ILE A 71 -10.89 3.77 -18.46
C ILE A 71 -10.50 3.65 -16.99
N ALA A 72 -10.99 2.60 -16.33
CA ALA A 72 -10.55 2.21 -15.01
C ALA A 72 -9.48 1.11 -15.13
N ILE A 73 -8.27 1.36 -14.62
CA ILE A 73 -7.16 0.40 -14.61
C ILE A 73 -6.97 -0.11 -13.19
N LYS A 74 -7.10 -1.43 -13.02
CA LYS A 74 -6.78 -2.11 -11.75
C LYS A 74 -5.38 -2.69 -11.82
N LEU A 75 -4.49 -2.20 -10.96
CA LEU A 75 -3.13 -2.72 -10.81
C LEU A 75 -3.08 -3.59 -9.54
N ASP A 76 -2.64 -4.84 -9.68
CA ASP A 76 -2.43 -5.77 -8.57
C ASP A 76 -0.99 -6.30 -8.62
N MET A 77 -0.29 -6.23 -7.49
CA MET A 77 1.09 -6.68 -7.41
C MET A 77 1.15 -8.12 -6.89
N SER A 78 1.62 -9.04 -7.73
CA SER A 78 1.85 -10.41 -7.29
C SER A 78 3.00 -10.49 -6.27
N LYS A 79 2.76 -11.17 -5.14
CA LYS A 79 3.79 -11.54 -4.15
C LYS A 79 4.66 -10.37 -3.65
N THR A 80 4.03 -9.25 -3.30
CA THR A 80 4.70 -8.03 -2.82
C THR A 80 5.74 -8.24 -1.74
N TYR A 81 5.50 -9.15 -0.78
CA TYR A 81 6.42 -9.44 0.31
C TYR A 81 7.60 -10.36 -0.06
N VAL A 82 7.53 -11.05 -1.20
CA VAL A 82 8.58 -11.98 -1.66
C VAL A 82 9.49 -11.31 -2.69
N ARG A 83 8.98 -10.31 -3.41
CA ARG A 83 9.68 -9.61 -4.50
C ARG A 83 10.07 -8.17 -4.15
N VAL A 84 10.51 -7.95 -2.92
CA VAL A 84 11.06 -6.65 -2.51
C VAL A 84 12.53 -6.59 -2.93
N GLU A 85 12.92 -5.53 -3.64
CA GLU A 85 14.32 -5.22 -3.89
C GLU A 85 14.86 -4.40 -2.71
N TRP A 86 15.87 -4.96 -2.03
CA TRP A 86 16.34 -4.43 -0.75
C TRP A 86 17.10 -3.11 -0.90
N ASN A 87 17.88 -2.93 -1.98
CA ASN A 87 18.64 -1.69 -2.19
C ASN A 87 17.69 -0.51 -2.44
N PHE A 88 16.60 -0.73 -3.19
CA PHE A 88 15.55 0.24 -3.43
C PHE A 88 14.87 0.65 -2.13
N LEU A 89 14.53 -0.32 -1.27
CA LEU A 89 13.94 -0.03 0.03
C LEU A 89 14.90 0.79 0.91
N GLU A 90 16.18 0.42 0.96
CA GLU A 90 17.19 1.16 1.72
C GLU A 90 17.35 2.59 1.22
N ASN A 91 17.42 2.79 -0.10
CA ASN A 91 17.51 4.12 -0.71
C ASN A 91 16.30 4.99 -0.35
N ILE A 92 15.08 4.44 -0.38
CA ILE A 92 13.89 5.16 0.07
C ILE A 92 14.00 5.50 1.55
N MET A 93 14.39 4.56 2.41
CA MET A 93 14.50 4.83 3.84
C MET A 93 15.52 5.93 4.17
N LEU A 94 16.60 6.02 3.38
CA LEU A 94 17.57 7.11 3.45
C LEU A 94 16.98 8.45 3.00
N GLU A 95 16.25 8.47 1.89
CA GLU A 95 15.57 9.68 1.38
C GLU A 95 14.51 10.20 2.36
N LEU A 96 13.78 9.28 3.01
CA LEU A 96 12.82 9.59 4.06
C LEU A 96 13.46 9.99 5.40
N SER A 97 14.79 10.07 5.47
CA SER A 97 15.56 10.42 6.67
C SER A 97 15.27 9.50 7.86
N PHE A 98 14.91 8.24 7.62
CA PHE A 98 14.56 7.29 8.69
C PHE A 98 15.75 6.90 9.58
N CYS A 99 16.96 6.89 9.01
CA CYS A 99 18.20 6.53 9.70
C CYS A 99 18.97 7.74 10.28
N ARG A 100 18.34 8.92 10.37
CA ARG A 100 18.95 10.12 10.95
C ARG A 100 18.35 10.47 12.31
#